data_AF-A0A936KJI7-F1
#
_entry.id   AF-A0A936KJI7-F1
#
_cell.length_a   1.000
_cell.length_b   1.000
_cell.length_c   1.000
_cell.angle_alpha   90.00
_cell.angle_beta   90.00
_cell.angle_gamma   90.00
#
_symmetry.space_group_name_H-M   'P 1'
#
loop_
_entity.id
_entity.type
_entity.pdbx_description
1 polymer ?
#
loop_
_entity_poly.entity_id
_entity_poly.type
_entity_poly.pdbx_seq_one_letter_code
_entity_poly.pdbx_strand_id
1 'polypeptide(L)'
;MDQTEYVAHSFIKNISSAPLKIVWKRKMISTSETCEAQTCDNNLCYGGSINYSVKVINLAPNDSSIIDLHYSINCCEPDPNILQMSFCQSIDTTVNLVSAIFTCGVVTDIKYFEDTKLKIAPNPTAGNVTLTISNFESDKYQYQVMNLSGMVLETNKINQNNQVVDLSKLSNGMYFIRILDDNRVSKVEKIIVNKE
;
A
#
# COMPACT_ATOMS: atom_id res chain seq x y z
N MET A 1 -27.21 -0.46 6.17
CA MET A 1 -25.75 -0.57 6.30
C MET A 1 -25.53 -1.56 7.42
N ASP A 2 -25.36 -2.84 7.06
CA ASP A 2 -25.14 -3.95 7.98
C ASP A 2 -24.10 -4.89 7.34
N GLN A 3 -23.06 -4.27 6.78
CA GLN A 3 -21.89 -4.93 6.24
C GLN A 3 -20.70 -4.45 7.05
N THR A 4 -19.88 -5.40 7.48
CA THR A 4 -18.65 -5.21 8.23
C THR A 4 -17.81 -4.09 7.60
N GLU A 5 -17.56 -3.01 8.35
CA GLU A 5 -16.77 -1.85 7.91
C GLU A 5 -15.53 -1.67 8.78
N TYR A 6 -14.48 -1.07 8.20
CA TYR A 6 -13.34 -0.58 8.98
C TYR A 6 -13.62 0.84 9.43
N VAL A 7 -13.44 1.11 10.73
CA VAL A 7 -13.67 2.44 11.29
C VAL A 7 -12.40 2.93 11.98
N ALA A 8 -11.91 4.09 11.56
CA ALA A 8 -10.87 4.83 12.27
C ALA A 8 -11.52 5.94 13.08
N HIS A 9 -11.52 5.80 14.41
CA HIS A 9 -12.03 6.81 15.32
C HIS A 9 -10.95 7.84 15.63
N SER A 10 -11.25 9.12 15.46
CA SER A 10 -10.33 10.21 15.77
C SER A 10 -11.07 11.47 16.20
N PHE A 11 -10.33 12.47 16.64
CA PHE A 11 -10.87 13.77 17.00
C PHE A 11 -9.85 14.88 16.73
N ILE A 12 -10.37 16.09 16.50
CA ILE A 12 -9.59 17.31 16.44
C ILE A 12 -9.92 18.17 17.68
N LYS A 13 -8.89 18.64 18.38
CA LYS A 13 -9.03 19.43 19.61
C LYS A 13 -8.47 20.84 19.43
N ASN A 14 -9.21 21.85 19.85
CA ASN A 14 -8.70 23.21 19.94
C ASN A 14 -7.86 23.37 21.21
N ILE A 15 -6.54 23.45 21.04
CA ILE A 15 -5.59 23.68 22.14
C ILE A 15 -5.20 25.15 22.31
N SER A 16 -5.78 26.04 21.50
CA SER A 16 -5.50 27.48 21.59
C SER A 16 -6.39 28.17 22.63
N SER A 17 -6.02 29.38 23.02
CA SER A 17 -6.80 30.20 23.95
C SER A 17 -7.98 30.93 23.30
N ALA A 18 -8.13 30.84 21.96
CA ALA A 18 -9.17 31.51 21.20
C ALA A 18 -10.12 30.49 20.54
N PRO A 19 -11.40 30.85 20.31
CA PRO A 19 -12.30 29.99 19.56
C PRO A 19 -11.82 29.85 18.11
N LEU A 20 -11.93 28.63 17.56
CA LEU A 20 -11.58 28.32 16.19
C LEU A 20 -12.83 27.94 15.39
N LYS A 21 -12.85 28.39 14.13
CA LYS A 21 -13.82 27.96 13.12
C LYS A 21 -13.08 27.27 12.00
N ILE A 22 -13.30 25.97 11.86
CA ILE A 22 -12.54 25.14 10.94
C ILE A 22 -13.46 24.40 9.96
N VAL A 23 -12.87 24.01 8.84
CA VAL A 23 -13.42 23.09 7.87
C VAL A 23 -12.36 22.04 7.56
N TRP A 24 -12.77 20.83 7.19
CA TRP A 24 -11.83 19.83 6.71
C TRP A 24 -11.91 19.66 5.20
N LYS A 25 -10.79 19.25 4.61
CA LYS A 25 -10.65 18.76 3.25
C LYS A 25 -10.06 17.37 3.31
N ARG A 26 -10.48 16.48 2.42
CA ARG A 26 -9.88 15.16 2.28
C ARG A 26 -9.37 14.95 0.86
N LYS A 27 -8.30 14.19 0.74
CA LYS A 27 -7.70 13.79 -0.54
C LYS A 27 -7.31 12.32 -0.47
N MET A 28 -7.85 11.52 -1.38
CA MET A 28 -7.39 10.16 -1.60
C MET A 28 -6.02 10.24 -2.31
N ILE A 29 -4.94 9.90 -1.62
CA ILE A 29 -3.59 9.81 -2.18
C ILE A 29 -3.45 8.49 -2.94
N SER A 30 -4.00 7.41 -2.39
CA SER A 30 -4.09 6.10 -3.01
C SER A 30 -5.43 5.48 -2.65
N THR A 31 -6.12 4.89 -3.62
CA THR A 31 -7.41 4.24 -3.42
C THR A 31 -7.64 3.17 -4.47
N SER A 32 -8.31 2.07 -4.08
CA SER A 32 -8.92 1.14 -5.03
C SER A 32 -10.17 1.77 -5.64
N GLU A 33 -10.52 1.37 -6.87
CA GLU A 33 -11.73 1.85 -7.57
C GLU A 33 -13.03 1.44 -6.87
N THR A 34 -12.98 0.38 -6.06
CA THR A 34 -14.12 -0.18 -5.32
C THR A 34 -14.21 0.31 -3.87
N CYS A 35 -13.30 1.20 -3.45
CA CYS A 35 -13.31 1.73 -2.10
C CYS A 35 -14.39 2.81 -1.93
N GLU A 36 -15.27 2.59 -0.95
CA GLU A 36 -16.23 3.59 -0.51
C GLU A 36 -15.82 4.06 0.89
N ALA A 37 -15.62 5.38 1.02
CA ALA A 37 -15.18 5.99 2.28
C ALA A 37 -16.09 7.14 2.70
N GLN A 38 -16.52 7.13 3.95
CA GLN A 38 -17.32 8.19 4.57
C GLN A 38 -16.49 8.89 5.65
N THR A 39 -16.67 10.20 5.79
CA THR A 39 -16.02 11.00 6.82
C THR A 39 -17.10 11.65 7.68
N CYS A 40 -17.07 11.42 8.98
CA CYS A 40 -18.04 11.94 9.93
C CYS A 40 -17.37 12.95 10.87
N ASP A 41 -18.02 14.08 11.08
CA ASP A 41 -17.69 15.04 12.13
C ASP A 41 -18.89 15.23 13.08
N ASN A 42 -18.79 16.15 14.05
CA ASN A 42 -19.88 16.42 14.99
C ASN A 42 -21.16 16.95 14.34
N ASN A 43 -21.10 17.46 13.10
CA ASN A 43 -22.25 18.00 12.40
C ASN A 43 -22.92 16.93 11.52
N LEU A 44 -22.13 16.25 10.68
CA LEU A 44 -22.64 15.39 9.62
C LEU A 44 -21.66 14.26 9.27
N CYS A 45 -22.22 13.22 8.67
CA CYS A 45 -21.47 12.20 7.93
C CYS A 45 -21.53 12.47 6.43
N TYR A 46 -20.38 12.45 5.79
CA TYR A 46 -20.16 12.86 4.40
C TYR A 46 -19.70 11.67 3.55
N GLY A 47 -20.54 11.25 2.60
CA GLY A 47 -20.26 10.10 1.73
C GLY A 47 -19.07 10.30 0.78
N GLY A 48 -18.68 9.22 0.09
CA GLY A 48 -17.50 9.10 -0.79
C GLY A 48 -17.26 10.25 -1.79
N SER A 49 -18.33 10.83 -2.34
CA SER A 49 -18.20 11.87 -3.36
C SER A 49 -17.84 13.27 -2.81
N ILE A 50 -17.89 13.47 -1.50
CA ILE A 50 -17.64 14.77 -0.88
C ILE A 50 -16.20 14.87 -0.39
N ASN A 51 -15.44 15.86 -0.86
CA ASN A 51 -14.02 16.02 -0.51
C ASN A 51 -13.74 17.12 0.52
N TYR A 52 -14.78 17.73 1.08
CA TYR A 52 -14.65 18.80 2.08
C TYR A 52 -15.91 18.95 2.91
N SER A 53 -15.76 19.40 4.16
CA SER A 53 -16.90 19.70 5.02
C SER A 53 -17.67 20.90 4.50
N VAL A 54 -18.96 20.74 4.24
CA VAL A 54 -19.86 21.87 3.91
C VAL A 54 -20.33 22.63 5.14
N LYS A 55 -20.16 22.06 6.35
CA LYS A 55 -20.50 22.69 7.62
C LYS A 55 -19.22 23.12 8.32
N VAL A 56 -19.27 24.28 8.96
CA VAL A 56 -18.17 24.80 9.77
C VAL A 56 -18.21 24.14 11.14
N ILE A 57 -17.09 23.58 11.57
CA ILE A 57 -16.88 23.08 12.92
C ILE A 57 -16.45 24.26 13.79
N ASN A 58 -17.24 24.56 14.82
CA ASN A 58 -16.94 25.61 15.80
C ASN A 58 -16.37 24.95 17.06
N LEU A 59 -15.16 25.33 17.46
CA LEU A 59 -14.47 24.78 18.63
C LEU A 59 -14.12 25.92 19.60
N ALA A 60 -14.72 25.94 20.79
CA ALA A 60 -14.22 26.80 21.85
C ALA A 60 -12.84 26.33 22.33
N PRO A 61 -12.08 27.13 23.10
CA PRO A 61 -10.85 26.66 23.74
C PRO A 61 -11.07 25.36 24.51
N ASN A 62 -10.22 24.36 24.28
CA ASN A 62 -10.29 22.99 24.81
C ASN A 62 -11.43 22.08 24.30
N ASP A 63 -12.32 22.55 23.43
CA ASP A 63 -13.33 21.70 22.79
C ASP A 63 -12.73 20.80 21.71
N SER A 64 -13.45 19.71 21.40
CA SER A 64 -13.10 18.77 20.33
C SER A 64 -14.30 18.48 19.40
N SER A 65 -13.99 18.15 18.15
CA SER A 65 -14.92 17.47 17.24
C SER A 65 -14.40 16.07 16.93
N ILE A 66 -15.30 15.09 16.85
CA ILE A 66 -14.95 13.79 16.28
C ILE A 66 -14.56 13.98 14.82
N ILE A 67 -13.73 13.08 14.33
CA ILE A 67 -13.38 12.87 12.93
C ILE A 67 -13.26 11.37 12.73
N ASP A 68 -14.38 10.76 12.36
CA ASP A 68 -14.46 9.32 12.16
C ASP A 68 -14.42 9.03 10.66
N LEU A 69 -13.64 8.03 10.29
CA LEU A 69 -13.51 7.57 8.91
C LEU A 69 -14.03 6.15 8.82
N HIS A 70 -15.05 5.96 7.99
CA HIS A 70 -15.64 4.66 7.71
C HIS A 70 -15.20 4.23 6.31
N TYR A 71 -14.70 3.01 6.21
CA TYR A 71 -14.23 2.40 4.97
C TYR A 71 -14.96 1.09 4.73
N SER A 72 -15.40 0.88 3.49
CA SER A 72 -15.89 -0.44 3.07
C SER A 72 -14.77 -1.47 3.18
N ILE A 73 -15.12 -2.74 3.38
CA ILE A 73 -14.15 -3.82 3.58
C ILE A 73 -13.12 -3.96 2.45
N ASN A 74 -13.52 -3.61 1.22
CA ASN A 74 -12.68 -3.65 0.02
C ASN A 74 -11.66 -2.50 -0.06
N CYS A 75 -11.71 -1.54 0.87
CA CYS A 75 -10.77 -0.42 0.87
C CYS A 75 -9.37 -0.81 1.33
N CYS A 76 -9.23 -1.87 2.14
CA CYS A 76 -7.97 -2.13 2.85
C CYS A 76 -7.21 -3.35 2.29
N GLU A 77 -7.69 -3.94 1.21
CA GLU A 77 -7.07 -5.09 0.53
C GLU A 77 -7.13 -4.92 -1.00
N PRO A 78 -6.14 -5.40 -1.76
CA PRO A 78 -4.82 -5.89 -1.32
C PRO A 78 -3.80 -4.74 -1.13
N ASP A 79 -4.02 -3.60 -1.78
CA ASP A 79 -3.18 -2.41 -1.70
C ASP A 79 -3.72 -1.44 -0.63
N PRO A 80 -2.86 -0.73 0.11
CA PRO A 80 -3.29 0.18 1.16
C PRO A 80 -3.99 1.42 0.58
N ASN A 81 -5.15 1.76 1.12
CA ASN A 81 -5.78 3.05 0.91
C ASN A 81 -5.07 4.12 1.75
N ILE A 82 -4.74 5.26 1.14
CA ILE A 82 -4.10 6.38 1.82
C ILE A 82 -4.99 7.60 1.64
N LEU A 83 -5.55 8.08 2.75
CA LEU A 83 -6.36 9.29 2.82
C LEU A 83 -5.60 10.37 3.60
N GLN A 84 -5.50 11.56 3.02
CA GLN A 84 -5.02 12.74 3.70
C GLN A 84 -6.20 13.63 4.09
N MET A 85 -6.31 13.92 5.38
CA MET A 85 -7.19 14.94 5.95
C MET A 85 -6.39 16.22 6.20
N SER A 86 -6.98 17.35 5.88
CA SER A 86 -6.43 18.68 6.16
C SER A 86 -7.51 19.54 6.81
N PHE A 87 -7.18 20.14 7.94
CA PHE A 87 -8.07 21.00 8.72
C PHE A 87 -7.65 22.44 8.51
N CYS A 88 -8.50 23.22 7.86
CA CYS A 88 -8.23 24.59 7.48
C CYS A 88 -9.12 25.57 8.24
N GLN A 89 -8.73 26.84 8.27
CA GLN A 89 -9.65 27.90 8.71
C GLN A 89 -10.88 27.97 7.79
N SER A 90 -12.05 28.21 8.36
CA SER A 90 -13.30 28.27 7.58
C SER A 90 -13.37 29.48 6.64
N ILE A 91 -12.71 30.58 7.01
CA ILE A 91 -12.71 31.84 6.25
C ILE A 91 -11.68 31.86 5.12
N ASP A 92 -10.59 31.11 5.28
CA ASP A 92 -9.53 30.96 4.28
C ASP A 92 -9.02 29.53 4.32
N THR A 93 -9.45 28.75 3.34
CA THR A 93 -9.13 27.33 3.28
C THR A 93 -7.71 27.03 2.77
N THR A 94 -6.92 28.06 2.46
CA THR A 94 -5.48 27.95 2.17
C THR A 94 -4.65 27.91 3.46
N VAL A 95 -5.19 28.44 4.57
CA VAL A 95 -4.57 28.37 5.89
C VAL A 95 -4.85 26.98 6.50
N ASN A 96 -3.94 26.05 6.25
CA ASN A 96 -3.94 24.72 6.87
C ASN A 96 -3.39 24.81 8.30
N LEU A 97 -4.19 24.36 9.28
CA LEU A 97 -3.83 24.35 10.70
C LEU A 97 -3.18 23.02 11.10
N VAL A 98 -3.67 21.91 10.55
CA VAL A 98 -3.13 20.56 10.80
C VAL A 98 -3.59 19.60 9.70
N SER A 99 -2.74 18.62 9.39
CA SER A 99 -3.08 17.50 8.52
C SER A 99 -2.83 16.17 9.21
N ALA A 100 -3.62 15.17 8.85
CA ALA A 100 -3.47 13.79 9.29
C ALA A 100 -3.53 12.86 8.07
N ILE A 101 -2.74 11.79 8.09
CA ILE A 101 -2.79 10.74 7.07
C ILE A 101 -3.36 9.49 7.73
N PHE A 102 -4.35 8.92 7.09
CA PHE A 102 -4.99 7.67 7.48
C PHE A 102 -4.66 6.64 6.43
N THR A 103 -4.16 5.50 6.87
CA THR A 103 -3.83 4.38 6.01
C THR A 103 -4.61 3.17 6.46
N CYS A 104 -5.33 2.55 5.54
CA CYS A 104 -6.01 1.29 5.79
C CYS A 104 -5.49 0.23 4.82
N GLY A 105 -4.94 -0.85 5.37
CA GLY A 105 -4.39 -1.97 4.63
C GLY A 105 -3.01 -2.36 5.11
N VAL A 106 -2.45 -3.37 4.44
CA VAL A 106 -1.12 -3.89 4.79
C VAL A 106 -0.06 -2.91 4.27
N VAL A 107 0.53 -2.15 5.19
CA VAL A 107 1.71 -1.31 4.92
C VAL A 107 2.98 -2.16 5.04
N THR A 108 3.23 -2.98 4.02
CA THR A 108 4.54 -3.58 3.81
C THR A 108 5.23 -2.83 2.68
N ASP A 109 6.53 -2.53 2.83
CA ASP A 109 7.36 -2.02 1.72
C ASP A 109 7.46 -3.02 0.55
N ILE A 110 6.93 -4.22 0.76
CA ILE A 110 6.79 -5.33 -0.18
C ILE A 110 5.30 -5.43 -0.49
N LYS A 111 4.87 -5.04 -1.71
CA LYS A 111 3.52 -5.42 -2.18
C LYS A 111 3.46 -6.96 -2.17
N TYR A 112 2.53 -7.55 -1.43
CA TYR A 112 2.26 -8.98 -1.55
C TYR A 112 1.77 -9.24 -2.98
N PHE A 113 2.68 -9.72 -3.83
CA PHE A 113 2.25 -10.47 -5.01
C PHE A 113 1.50 -11.68 -4.48
N GLU A 114 0.24 -11.87 -4.87
CA GLU A 114 -0.47 -13.10 -4.53
C GLU A 114 0.43 -14.29 -4.91
N ASP A 115 0.69 -15.19 -3.95
CA ASP A 115 1.56 -16.35 -4.14
C ASP A 115 1.16 -17.22 -5.34
N THR A 116 -0.07 -17.07 -5.82
CA THR A 116 -0.63 -17.73 -7.01
C THR A 116 -0.07 -17.22 -8.34
N LYS A 117 0.48 -16.00 -8.40
CA LYS A 117 0.89 -15.36 -9.67
C LYS A 117 2.32 -15.68 -10.09
N LEU A 118 3.18 -16.14 -9.18
CA LEU A 118 4.59 -16.41 -9.49
C LEU A 118 5.03 -17.78 -8.99
N LYS A 119 5.44 -18.63 -9.92
CA LYS A 119 5.97 -19.98 -9.64
C LYS A 119 7.42 -20.07 -10.11
N ILE A 120 8.26 -20.72 -9.30
CA ILE A 120 9.64 -21.02 -9.66
C ILE A 120 9.84 -22.52 -9.54
N ALA A 121 10.20 -23.18 -10.64
CA ALA A 121 10.40 -24.62 -10.68
C ALA A 121 11.40 -25.04 -11.76
N PRO A 122 12.11 -26.17 -11.60
CA PRO A 122 12.11 -27.04 -10.42
C PRO A 122 12.97 -26.48 -9.28
N ASN A 123 12.66 -26.91 -8.05
CA ASN A 123 13.49 -26.69 -6.88
C ASN A 123 13.42 -27.94 -5.99
N PRO A 124 14.51 -28.69 -5.76
CA PRO A 124 15.89 -28.44 -6.23
C PRO A 124 16.06 -28.46 -7.76
N THR A 125 17.17 -27.91 -8.25
CA THR A 125 17.53 -27.89 -9.67
C THR A 125 18.97 -28.37 -9.91
N ALA A 126 19.21 -29.03 -11.05
CA ALA A 126 20.56 -29.36 -11.53
C ALA A 126 21.21 -28.22 -12.35
N GLY A 127 20.50 -27.13 -12.60
CA GLY A 127 21.09 -25.99 -13.31
C GLY A 127 20.09 -24.94 -13.77
N ASN A 128 18.90 -25.31 -14.25
CA ASN A 128 17.93 -24.35 -14.76
C ASN A 128 16.69 -24.27 -13.88
N VAL A 129 16.17 -23.07 -13.70
CA VAL A 129 14.83 -22.86 -13.13
C VAL A 129 14.00 -22.00 -14.07
N THR A 130 12.70 -22.27 -14.11
CA THR A 130 11.73 -21.50 -14.86
C THR A 130 10.93 -20.64 -13.90
N LEU A 131 10.92 -19.34 -14.16
CA LEU A 131 10.05 -18.35 -13.54
C LEU A 131 8.78 -18.25 -14.37
N THR A 132 7.64 -18.63 -13.82
CA THR A 132 6.33 -18.49 -14.46
C THR A 132 5.56 -17.36 -13.79
N ILE A 133 5.19 -16.34 -14.56
CA ILE A 133 4.42 -15.18 -14.12
C ILE A 133 3.05 -15.17 -14.81
N SER A 134 1.97 -15.25 -14.02
CA SER A 134 0.60 -15.07 -14.50
C SER A 134 0.32 -13.60 -14.80
N ASN A 135 -0.41 -13.32 -15.89
CA ASN A 135 -0.71 -11.95 -16.36
C ASN A 135 0.55 -11.10 -16.55
N PHE A 136 1.56 -11.68 -17.21
CA PHE A 136 2.84 -11.04 -17.48
C PHE A 136 2.67 -9.73 -18.28
N GLU A 137 3.32 -8.68 -17.80
CA GLU A 137 3.47 -7.38 -18.44
C GLU A 137 4.94 -7.22 -18.86
N SER A 138 5.18 -6.96 -20.15
CA SER A 138 6.55 -6.76 -20.67
C SER A 138 7.23 -5.58 -20.00
N ASP A 139 8.55 -5.66 -19.89
CA ASP A 139 9.46 -4.59 -19.41
C ASP A 139 9.29 -4.12 -17.96
N LYS A 140 8.35 -4.71 -17.22
CA LYS A 140 8.05 -4.38 -15.82
C LYS A 140 8.91 -5.16 -14.81
N TYR A 141 9.25 -6.40 -15.14
CA TYR A 141 9.84 -7.33 -14.19
C TYR A 141 11.34 -7.57 -14.43
N GLN A 142 12.07 -7.76 -13.35
CA GLN A 142 13.46 -8.20 -13.34
C GLN A 142 13.68 -9.23 -12.23
N TYR A 143 14.73 -10.04 -12.36
CA TYR A 143 15.15 -10.96 -11.31
C TYR A 143 16.61 -10.71 -10.91
N GLN A 144 16.92 -11.09 -9.67
CA GLN A 144 18.26 -11.10 -9.12
C GLN A 144 18.53 -12.46 -8.50
N VAL A 145 19.69 -13.05 -8.81
CA VAL A 145 20.19 -14.24 -8.13
C VAL A 145 21.16 -13.80 -7.05
N MET A 146 20.98 -14.30 -5.82
CA MET A 146 21.77 -13.92 -4.66
C MET A 146 22.31 -15.14 -3.92
N ASN A 147 23.48 -14.99 -3.30
CA ASN A 147 24.01 -15.99 -2.37
C ASN A 147 23.44 -15.81 -0.95
N LEU A 148 23.88 -16.66 -0.01
CA LEU A 148 23.48 -16.61 1.40
C LEU A 148 23.84 -15.31 2.14
N SER A 149 24.87 -14.59 1.69
CA SER A 149 25.25 -13.30 2.29
C SER A 149 24.47 -12.12 1.69
N GLY A 150 23.52 -12.38 0.78
CA GLY A 150 22.76 -11.34 0.07
C GLY A 150 23.53 -10.65 -1.06
N MET A 151 24.70 -11.16 -1.45
CA MET A 151 25.45 -10.64 -2.59
C MET A 151 24.74 -11.02 -3.89
N VAL A 152 24.45 -10.03 -4.73
CA VAL A 152 23.84 -10.21 -6.05
C VAL A 152 24.89 -10.79 -7.00
N LEU A 153 24.64 -12.01 -7.48
CA LEU A 153 25.46 -12.73 -8.44
C LEU A 153 25.05 -12.42 -9.88
N GLU A 154 23.76 -12.14 -10.09
CA GLU A 154 23.18 -11.88 -11.41
C GLU A 154 21.98 -10.93 -11.28
N THR A 155 21.78 -10.08 -12.28
CA THR A 155 20.59 -9.24 -12.43
C THR A 155 20.18 -9.22 -13.89
N ASN A 156 18.93 -9.55 -14.19
CA ASN A 156 18.42 -9.64 -15.56
C ASN A 156 16.94 -9.27 -15.63
N LYS A 157 16.50 -8.76 -16.79
CA LYS A 157 15.08 -8.53 -17.07
C LYS A 157 14.35 -9.84 -17.33
N ILE A 158 13.06 -9.87 -16.99
CA ILE A 158 12.13 -10.93 -17.36
C ILE A 158 11.36 -10.45 -18.58
N ASN A 159 11.61 -11.05 -19.74
CA ASN A 159 11.04 -10.58 -21.02
C ASN A 159 9.86 -11.43 -21.49
N GLN A 160 9.54 -12.51 -20.78
CA GLN A 160 8.47 -13.43 -21.14
C GLN A 160 7.85 -14.06 -19.89
N ASN A 161 6.62 -14.55 -20.04
CA ASN A 161 5.87 -15.18 -18.96
C ASN A 161 6.56 -16.42 -18.35
N ASN A 162 7.34 -17.17 -19.14
CA ASN A 162 8.11 -18.33 -18.72
C ASN A 162 9.61 -18.05 -18.95
N GLN A 163 10.24 -17.35 -18.01
CA GLN A 163 11.65 -16.98 -18.11
C GLN A 163 12.53 -18.09 -17.54
N VAL A 164 13.48 -18.58 -18.33
CA VAL A 164 14.50 -19.51 -17.85
C VAL A 164 15.64 -18.72 -17.22
N VAL A 165 16.07 -19.16 -16.05
CA VAL A 165 17.25 -18.67 -15.34
C VAL A 165 18.27 -19.81 -15.32
N ASP A 166 19.45 -19.53 -15.86
CA ASP A 166 20.56 -20.48 -15.96
C ASP A 166 21.49 -20.34 -14.74
N LEU A 167 21.32 -21.25 -13.78
CA LEU A 167 22.16 -21.40 -12.60
C LEU A 167 23.25 -22.47 -12.79
N SER A 168 23.45 -22.99 -14.01
CA SER A 168 24.40 -24.08 -14.29
C SER A 168 25.85 -23.72 -14.00
N LYS A 169 26.18 -22.43 -13.90
CA LYS A 169 27.51 -21.94 -13.51
C LYS A 169 27.73 -21.87 -12.00
N LEU A 170 26.67 -21.92 -11.20
CA LEU A 170 26.74 -21.85 -9.74
C LEU A 170 27.09 -23.20 -9.13
N SER A 171 27.85 -23.23 -8.04
CA SER A 171 28.18 -24.45 -7.31
C SER A 171 26.96 -25.01 -6.58
N ASN A 172 26.98 -26.31 -6.26
CA ASN A 172 25.95 -26.93 -5.42
C ASN A 172 25.81 -26.17 -4.10
N GLY A 173 24.57 -25.84 -3.71
CA GLY A 173 24.32 -24.98 -2.56
C GLY A 173 22.96 -24.29 -2.60
N MET A 174 22.77 -23.37 -1.65
CA MET A 174 21.53 -22.60 -1.48
C MET A 174 21.71 -21.17 -2.01
N TYR A 175 20.73 -20.72 -2.76
CA TYR A 175 20.66 -19.39 -3.36
C TYR A 175 19.26 -18.80 -3.18
N PHE A 176 19.13 -17.51 -3.46
CA PHE A 176 17.85 -16.83 -3.50
C PHE A 176 17.62 -16.23 -4.88
N ILE A 177 16.40 -16.36 -5.40
CA ILE A 177 15.94 -15.58 -6.54
C ILE A 177 14.97 -14.52 -6.02
N ARG A 178 15.34 -13.26 -6.22
CA ARG A 178 14.49 -12.10 -5.93
C ARG A 178 13.88 -11.59 -7.22
N ILE A 179 12.57 -11.39 -7.22
CA ILE A 179 11.82 -10.79 -8.32
C ILE A 179 11.49 -9.35 -7.93
N LEU A 180 11.72 -8.43 -8.85
CA LEU A 180 11.40 -7.02 -8.70
C LEU A 180 10.33 -6.63 -9.73
N ASP A 181 9.34 -5.87 -9.29
CA ASP A 181 8.30 -5.22 -10.09
C ASP A 181 8.51 -3.70 -10.00
N ASP A 182 8.82 -3.03 -11.11
CA ASP A 182 9.15 -1.60 -11.13
C ASP A 182 10.19 -1.20 -10.06
N ASN A 183 11.27 -2.00 -9.97
CA ASN A 183 12.36 -1.88 -8.98
C ASN A 183 11.98 -2.14 -7.51
N ARG A 184 10.74 -2.50 -7.21
CA ARG A 184 10.31 -2.88 -5.86
C ARG A 184 10.39 -4.38 -5.68
N VAL A 185 10.77 -4.83 -4.49
CA VAL A 185 10.81 -6.27 -4.18
C VAL A 185 9.39 -6.81 -4.18
N SER A 186 9.13 -7.77 -5.07
CA SER A 186 7.83 -8.43 -5.21
C SER A 186 7.84 -9.80 -4.54
N LYS A 187 8.89 -10.61 -4.77
CA LYS A 187 9.02 -11.95 -4.18
C LYS A 187 10.48 -12.35 -4.00
N VAL A 188 10.77 -13.16 -2.98
CA VAL A 188 12.06 -13.79 -2.77
C VAL A 188 11.84 -15.27 -2.53
N GLU A 189 12.52 -16.12 -3.28
CA GLU A 189 12.39 -17.57 -3.20
C GLU A 189 13.74 -18.24 -3.00
N LYS A 190 13.76 -19.26 -2.14
CA LYS A 190 14.96 -20.05 -1.86
C LYS A 190 15.09 -21.16 -2.91
N ILE A 191 16.24 -21.24 -3.57
CA ILE A 191 16.55 -22.27 -4.56
C ILE A 191 17.72 -23.13 -4.08
N ILE A 192 17.58 -24.45 -4.24
CA ILE A 192 18.63 -25.44 -3.98
C ILE A 192 19.19 -25.90 -5.31
N VAL A 193 20.47 -25.61 -5.56
CA VAL A 193 21.21 -26.14 -6.70
C VAL A 193 21.91 -27.43 -6.27
N ASN A 194 21.58 -28.53 -6.94
CA ASN A 194 22.18 -29.83 -6.72
C ASN A 194 22.44 -30.51 -8.08
N LYS A 195 23.68 -30.40 -8.54
CA LYS A 195 24.21 -31.14 -9.70
C LYS A 195 24.62 -32.52 -9.20
N GLU A 196 23.94 -33.54 -9.72
CA GLU A 196 24.39 -34.93 -9.64
C GLU A 196 25.69 -35.14 -10.42
#